data_AF-A0A2A4J923-F1
#
_entry.id   AF-A0A2A4J923-F1
#
_cell.length_a   1.000
_cell.length_b   1.000
_cell.length_c   1.000
_cell.angle_alpha   90.00
_cell.angle_beta   90.00
_cell.angle_gamma   90.00
#
_symmetry.space_group_name_H-M   'P 1'
#
loop_
_entity.id
_entity.type
_entity.pdbx_description
1 polymer ?
#
loop_
_entity_poly.entity_id
_entity_poly.type
_entity_poly.pdbx_seq_one_letter_code
_entity_poly.pdbx_strand_id
1 'polypeptide(L)'
;MSLTIQQIILDAKRLAGRLKERETEADALLTETQTAYRQIHTMKQYKEDVDTLNEASRERPRGTLIASIERESRLMRDVQRENGELRAALEDHRRALELIMSKYRQHTEKRIWESRIDFSNAINEKQQELIQQQAERINEMTSIMYKAVNMDEFDTRKEEELYQRLITENKGLREMLDLSRRYGSDRPCVPPTEDKDVQTDGPPLSGA
;
A
#
# COMPACT_ATOMS: atom_id res chain seq x y z
N MET A 1 -19.77 -146.03 -13.99
CA MET A 1 -19.18 -144.70 -14.21
C MET A 1 -18.34 -144.33 -13.01
N SER A 2 -17.09 -144.78 -12.98
CA SER A 2 -16.16 -144.53 -11.86
C SER A 2 -15.45 -143.20 -12.11
N LEU A 3 -15.69 -142.21 -11.26
CA LEU A 3 -14.85 -141.02 -11.22
C LEU A 3 -13.41 -141.46 -10.94
N THR A 4 -12.50 -141.15 -11.86
CA THR A 4 -11.08 -141.28 -11.62
C THR A 4 -10.58 -140.07 -10.85
N ILE A 5 -9.72 -140.30 -9.85
CA ILE A 5 -9.10 -139.27 -8.99
C ILE A 5 -8.54 -138.09 -9.81
N GLN A 6 -8.07 -138.37 -11.02
CA GLN A 6 -7.52 -137.39 -11.94
C GLN A 6 -8.53 -136.31 -12.41
N GLN A 7 -9.81 -136.66 -12.60
CA GLN A 7 -10.86 -135.71 -12.95
C GLN A 7 -11.18 -134.76 -11.78
N ILE A 8 -11.23 -135.30 -10.56
CA ILE A 8 -11.44 -134.51 -9.33
C ILE A 8 -10.30 -133.50 -9.15
N ILE A 9 -9.05 -133.92 -9.41
CA ILE A 9 -7.88 -133.03 -9.33
C ILE A 9 -7.96 -131.92 -10.37
N LEU A 10 -8.39 -132.21 -11.60
CA LEU A 10 -8.53 -131.20 -12.65
C LEU A 10 -9.61 -130.17 -12.31
N ASP A 11 -10.77 -130.61 -11.81
CA ASP A 11 -11.84 -129.72 -11.39
C ASP A 11 -11.45 -128.87 -10.17
N ALA A 12 -10.75 -129.45 -9.19
CA ALA A 12 -10.21 -128.70 -8.06
C ALA A 12 -9.22 -127.62 -8.50
N LYS A 13 -8.34 -127.91 -9.49
CA LYS A 13 -7.43 -126.91 -10.07
C LYS A 13 -8.18 -125.80 -10.80
N ARG A 14 -9.22 -126.13 -11.56
CA ARG A 14 -10.05 -125.14 -12.27
C ARG A 14 -10.82 -124.25 -11.30
N LEU A 15 -11.35 -124.84 -10.22
CA LEU A 15 -12.03 -124.09 -9.17
C LEU A 15 -11.07 -123.15 -8.45
N ALA A 16 -9.86 -123.63 -8.10
CA ALA A 16 -8.83 -122.81 -7.49
C ALA A 16 -8.40 -121.64 -8.39
N GLY A 17 -8.29 -121.86 -9.71
CA GLY A 17 -8.03 -120.79 -10.68
C GLY A 17 -9.13 -119.72 -10.69
N ARG A 18 -10.40 -120.13 -10.74
CA ARG A 18 -11.54 -119.21 -10.68
C ARG A 18 -11.64 -118.48 -9.34
N LEU A 19 -11.27 -119.15 -8.25
CA LEU A 19 -11.26 -118.53 -6.92
C LEU A 19 -10.21 -117.43 -6.87
N LYS A 20 -9.02 -117.69 -7.43
CA LYS A 20 -7.93 -116.72 -7.52
C LYS A 20 -8.28 -115.52 -8.40
N GLU A 21 -8.93 -115.74 -9.55
CA GLU A 21 -9.43 -114.65 -10.41
C GLU A 21 -10.44 -113.77 -9.65
N ARG A 22 -11.38 -114.39 -8.92
CA ARG A 22 -12.34 -113.64 -8.09
C ARG A 22 -11.71 -112.91 -6.92
N GLU A 23 -10.68 -113.49 -6.31
CA GLU A 23 -9.89 -112.82 -5.27
C GLU A 23 -9.22 -111.56 -5.84
N THR A 24 -8.62 -111.66 -7.04
CA THR A 24 -8.03 -110.49 -7.71
C THR A 24 -9.05 -109.42 -8.12
N GLU A 25 -10.24 -109.81 -8.55
CA GLU A 25 -11.34 -108.87 -8.85
C GLU A 25 -11.84 -108.19 -7.57
N ALA A 26 -11.95 -108.94 -6.46
CA ALA A 26 -12.35 -108.39 -5.17
C ALA A 26 -11.31 -107.40 -4.63
N ASP A 27 -10.01 -107.69 -4.77
CA ASP A 27 -8.94 -106.76 -4.42
C ASP A 27 -9.00 -105.48 -5.26
N ALA A 28 -9.25 -105.60 -6.57
CA ALA A 28 -9.42 -104.44 -7.45
C ALA A 28 -10.60 -103.56 -7.00
N LEU A 29 -11.76 -104.15 -6.72
CA LEU A 29 -12.92 -103.44 -6.19
C LEU A 29 -12.66 -102.81 -4.82
N LEU A 30 -11.88 -103.48 -3.97
CA LEU A 30 -11.49 -102.95 -2.66
C LEU A 30 -10.59 -101.71 -2.83
N THR A 31 -9.67 -101.72 -3.80
CA THR A 31 -8.86 -100.53 -4.08
C THR A 31 -9.70 -99.39 -4.66
N GLU A 32 -10.65 -99.67 -5.56
CA GLU A 32 -11.53 -98.66 -6.16
C GLU A 32 -12.49 -98.04 -5.12
N THR A 33 -13.04 -98.86 -4.22
CA THR A 33 -13.87 -98.35 -3.12
C THR A 33 -13.06 -97.48 -2.15
N GLN A 34 -11.80 -97.82 -1.88
CA GLN A 34 -10.92 -96.98 -1.07
C GLN A 34 -10.57 -95.65 -1.75
N THR A 35 -10.34 -95.62 -3.07
CA THR A 35 -10.07 -94.36 -3.79
C THR A 35 -11.32 -93.48 -3.83
N ALA A 36 -12.49 -94.06 -4.09
CA ALA A 36 -13.77 -93.35 -4.03
C ALA A 36 -14.03 -92.77 -2.62
N TYR A 37 -13.75 -93.54 -1.56
CA TYR A 37 -13.90 -93.06 -0.18
C TYR A 37 -12.99 -91.85 0.12
N ARG A 38 -11.74 -91.89 -0.35
CA ARG A 38 -10.82 -90.73 -0.22
C ARG A 38 -11.33 -89.51 -0.98
N GLN A 39 -11.84 -89.69 -2.19
CA GLN A 39 -12.42 -88.59 -2.97
C GLN A 39 -13.63 -87.96 -2.27
N ILE A 40 -14.54 -88.79 -1.77
CA ILE A 40 -15.70 -88.31 -0.99
C ILE A 40 -15.24 -87.53 0.25
N HIS A 41 -14.22 -88.02 0.96
CA HIS A 41 -13.67 -87.32 2.11
C HIS A 41 -13.10 -85.96 1.74
N THR A 42 -12.33 -85.87 0.64
CA THR A 42 -11.81 -84.58 0.15
C THR A 42 -12.93 -83.63 -0.26
N MET A 43 -13.97 -84.11 -0.96
CA MET A 43 -15.12 -83.28 -1.34
C MET A 43 -15.87 -82.74 -0.13
N LYS A 44 -15.97 -83.54 0.94
CA LYS A 44 -16.59 -83.10 2.19
C LYS A 44 -15.78 -81.98 2.86
N GLN A 45 -14.46 -82.12 2.93
CA GLN A 45 -13.58 -81.06 3.44
C GLN A 45 -13.71 -79.77 2.62
N TYR A 46 -13.65 -79.87 1.28
CA TYR A 46 -13.86 -78.71 0.41
C TYR A 46 -15.21 -78.03 0.64
N LYS A 47 -16.27 -78.81 0.88
CA LYS A 47 -17.59 -78.26 1.17
C LYS A 47 -17.61 -77.51 2.50
N GLU A 48 -17.00 -78.07 3.54
CA GLU A 48 -16.86 -77.41 4.85
C GLU A 48 -16.05 -76.10 4.72
N ASP A 49 -14.95 -76.10 3.96
CA ASP A 49 -14.15 -74.91 3.70
C ASP A 49 -14.92 -73.83 2.92
N VAL A 50 -15.72 -74.22 1.93
CA VAL A 50 -16.59 -73.29 1.19
C VAL A 50 -17.69 -72.73 2.08
N ASP A 51 -18.30 -73.57 2.91
CA ASP A 51 -19.39 -73.17 3.80
C ASP A 51 -18.86 -72.20 4.89
N THR A 52 -17.67 -72.43 5.45
CA THR A 52 -17.01 -71.50 6.40
C THR A 52 -16.65 -70.15 5.74
N LEU A 53 -16.13 -70.17 4.51
CA LEU A 53 -15.83 -68.95 3.76
C LEU A 53 -17.10 -68.14 3.45
N ASN A 54 -18.20 -68.83 3.14
CA ASN A 54 -19.49 -68.21 2.87
C ASN A 54 -20.08 -67.57 4.14
N GLU A 55 -19.95 -68.22 5.30
CA GLU A 55 -20.35 -67.67 6.60
C GLU A 55 -19.57 -66.38 6.92
N ALA A 56 -18.24 -66.41 6.79
CA ALA A 56 -17.38 -65.23 6.99
C ALA A 56 -17.69 -64.09 6.00
N SER A 57 -18.10 -64.41 4.78
CA SER A 57 -18.56 -63.42 3.80
C SER A 57 -19.92 -62.84 4.13
N ARG A 58 -20.80 -63.57 4.84
CA ARG A 58 -22.10 -63.08 5.29
C ARG A 58 -21.96 -62.11 6.46
N GLU A 59 -20.97 -62.32 7.34
CA GLU A 59 -20.66 -61.44 8.47
C GLU A 59 -20.15 -60.04 8.05
N ARG A 60 -19.61 -59.90 6.83
CA ARG A 60 -19.32 -58.61 6.20
C ARG A 60 -20.35 -58.31 5.11
N PRO A 61 -21.58 -57.88 5.48
CA PRO A 61 -22.57 -57.54 4.48
C PRO A 61 -21.98 -56.45 3.59
N ARG A 62 -21.96 -56.65 2.28
CA ARG A 62 -21.45 -55.66 1.31
C ARG A 62 -21.99 -54.24 1.58
N GLY A 63 -23.19 -54.13 2.16
CA GLY A 63 -23.76 -52.88 2.63
C GLY A 63 -22.95 -52.13 3.69
N THR A 64 -22.32 -52.79 4.67
CA THR A 64 -21.49 -52.11 5.69
C THR A 64 -20.21 -51.56 5.08
N LEU A 65 -19.60 -52.29 4.14
CA LEU A 65 -18.44 -51.84 3.39
C LEU A 65 -18.79 -50.67 2.45
N ILE A 66 -19.91 -50.75 1.74
CA ILE A 66 -20.40 -49.64 0.91
C ILE A 66 -20.67 -48.40 1.79
N ALA A 67 -21.33 -48.57 2.92
CA ALA A 67 -21.59 -47.48 3.86
C ALA A 67 -20.30 -46.88 4.46
N SER A 68 -19.26 -47.69 4.69
CA SER A 68 -17.96 -47.16 5.13
C SER A 68 -17.25 -46.40 4.01
N ILE A 69 -17.26 -46.91 2.78
CA ILE A 69 -16.67 -46.24 1.62
C ILE A 69 -17.39 -44.92 1.34
N GLU A 70 -18.71 -44.88 1.43
CA GLU A 70 -19.47 -43.64 1.26
C GLU A 70 -19.16 -42.61 2.36
N ARG A 71 -18.98 -43.05 3.61
CA ARG A 71 -18.57 -42.17 4.71
C ARG A 71 -17.16 -41.62 4.48
N GLU A 72 -16.22 -42.47 4.10
CA GLU A 72 -14.84 -42.06 3.79
C GLU A 72 -14.80 -41.10 2.58
N SER A 73 -15.60 -41.36 1.56
CA SER A 73 -15.74 -40.50 0.38
C SER A 73 -16.34 -39.14 0.71
N ARG A 74 -17.19 -39.02 1.74
CA ARG A 74 -17.68 -37.74 2.26
C ARG A 74 -16.57 -37.00 2.99
N LEU A 75 -15.88 -37.68 3.92
CA LEU A 75 -14.77 -37.10 4.67
C LEU A 75 -13.66 -36.58 3.75
N MET A 76 -13.30 -37.35 2.72
CA MET A 76 -12.30 -36.94 1.74
C MET A 76 -12.71 -35.65 1.01
N ARG A 77 -13.99 -35.51 0.65
CA ARG A 77 -14.51 -34.27 0.05
C ARG A 77 -14.50 -33.10 1.01
N ASP A 78 -14.84 -33.32 2.28
CA ASP A 78 -14.79 -32.27 3.30
C ASP A 78 -13.36 -31.77 3.51
N VAL A 79 -12.39 -32.67 3.61
CA VAL A 79 -10.96 -32.33 3.72
C VAL A 79 -10.46 -31.60 2.47
N GLN A 80 -10.91 -31.99 1.28
CA GLN A 80 -10.55 -31.29 0.05
C GLN A 80 -11.13 -29.88 0.00
N ARG A 81 -12.37 -29.69 0.47
CA ARG A 81 -13.01 -28.39 0.58
C ARG A 81 -12.26 -27.51 1.60
N GLU A 82 -11.98 -28.02 2.79
CA GLU A 82 -11.23 -27.30 3.82
C GLU A 82 -9.84 -26.88 3.33
N ASN A 83 -9.12 -27.78 2.64
CA ASN A 83 -7.85 -27.42 2.00
C ASN A 83 -8.01 -26.33 0.92
N GLY A 84 -9.13 -26.29 0.22
CA GLY A 84 -9.45 -25.20 -0.72
C GLY A 84 -9.65 -23.87 0.00
N GLU A 85 -10.42 -23.87 1.09
CA GLU A 85 -10.67 -22.70 1.93
C GLU A 85 -9.39 -22.17 2.58
N LEU A 86 -8.54 -23.06 3.10
CA LEU A 86 -7.24 -22.70 3.66
C LEU A 86 -6.32 -22.07 2.62
N ARG A 87 -6.30 -22.58 1.38
CA ARG A 87 -5.53 -21.98 0.29
C ARG A 87 -6.05 -20.59 -0.07
N ALA A 88 -7.36 -20.41 -0.16
CA ALA A 88 -7.97 -19.11 -0.43
C ALA A 88 -7.63 -18.10 0.68
N ALA A 89 -7.74 -18.50 1.95
CA ALA A 89 -7.38 -17.66 3.09
C ALA A 89 -5.91 -17.24 3.06
N LEU A 90 -5.02 -18.15 2.67
CA LEU A 90 -3.58 -17.88 2.56
C LEU A 90 -3.28 -16.90 1.42
N GLU A 91 -3.95 -17.03 0.26
CA GLU A 91 -3.87 -16.05 -0.81
C GLU A 91 -4.35 -14.66 -0.38
N ASP A 92 -5.46 -14.58 0.34
CA ASP A 92 -5.98 -13.31 0.84
C ASP A 92 -5.04 -12.66 1.86
N HIS A 93 -4.43 -13.46 2.75
CA HIS A 93 -3.40 -12.97 3.67
C HIS A 93 -2.18 -12.44 2.92
N ARG A 94 -1.74 -13.14 1.87
CA ARG A 94 -0.64 -12.67 1.02
C ARG A 94 -0.98 -11.34 0.35
N ARG A 95 -2.17 -11.20 -0.25
CA ARG A 95 -2.64 -9.95 -0.86
C ARG A 95 -2.70 -8.81 0.15
N ALA A 96 -3.20 -9.08 1.36
CA ALA A 96 -3.26 -8.10 2.44
C ALA A 96 -1.84 -7.64 2.85
N LEU A 97 -0.89 -8.56 2.99
CA LEU A 97 0.51 -8.22 3.28
C LEU A 97 1.17 -7.40 2.16
N GLU A 98 0.95 -7.77 0.90
CA GLU A 98 1.45 -7.02 -0.25
C GLU A 98 0.92 -5.57 -0.25
N LEU A 99 -0.37 -5.39 0.07
CA LEU A 99 -0.98 -4.07 0.21
C LEU A 99 -0.37 -3.26 1.37
N ILE A 100 -0.23 -3.88 2.55
CA ILE A 100 0.37 -3.23 3.72
C ILE A 100 1.81 -2.81 3.43
N MET A 101 2.61 -3.69 2.82
CA MET A 101 4.00 -3.37 2.47
C MET A 101 4.08 -2.26 1.41
N SER A 102 3.19 -2.28 0.41
CA SER A 102 3.10 -1.21 -0.58
C SER A 102 2.78 0.14 0.08
N LYS A 103 1.78 0.17 0.97
CA LYS A 103 1.42 1.39 1.72
C LYS A 103 2.53 1.85 2.65
N TYR A 104 3.23 0.92 3.30
CA TYR A 104 4.38 1.24 4.14
C TYR A 104 5.51 1.90 3.35
N ARG A 105 5.84 1.35 2.18
CA ARG A 105 6.85 1.94 1.27
C ARG A 105 6.45 3.34 0.83
N GLN A 106 5.21 3.52 0.35
CA GLN A 106 4.67 4.83 -0.03
C GLN A 106 4.74 5.85 1.10
N HIS A 107 4.34 5.47 2.31
CA HIS A 107 4.39 6.35 3.46
C HIS A 107 5.82 6.71 3.86
N THR A 108 6.74 5.75 3.80
CA THR A 108 8.16 5.99 4.10
C THR A 108 8.78 6.93 3.08
N GLU A 109 8.52 6.71 1.78
CA GLU A 109 8.97 7.62 0.71
C GLU A 109 8.42 9.03 0.91
N LYS A 110 7.12 9.17 1.18
CA LYS A 110 6.50 10.47 1.47
C LYS A 110 7.17 11.16 2.66
N ARG A 111 7.38 10.46 3.78
CA ARG A 111 8.06 11.02 4.95
C ARG A 111 9.52 11.41 4.66
N ILE A 112 10.23 10.65 3.83
CA ILE A 112 11.59 11.00 3.40
C ILE A 112 11.57 12.27 2.54
N TRP A 113 10.60 12.40 1.63
CA TRP A 113 10.41 13.61 0.83
C TRP A 113 10.08 14.83 1.68
N GLU A 114 9.18 14.69 2.65
CA GLU A 114 8.83 15.75 3.61
C GLU A 114 10.00 16.12 4.54
N SER A 115 10.84 15.15 4.90
CA SER A 115 12.04 15.38 5.72
C SER A 115 13.19 15.98 4.92
N ARG A 116 13.18 15.91 3.59
CA ARG A 116 14.17 16.62 2.78
C ARG A 116 13.84 18.10 2.85
N ILE A 117 14.75 18.87 3.43
CA ILE A 117 14.69 20.33 3.42
C ILE A 117 14.55 20.77 1.96
N ASP A 118 13.41 21.38 1.64
CA ASP A 118 13.19 21.95 0.33
C ASP A 118 13.96 23.27 0.24
N PHE A 119 15.20 23.17 -0.23
CA PHE A 119 16.08 24.33 -0.41
C PHE A 119 15.45 25.40 -1.30
N SER A 120 14.55 25.03 -2.22
CA SER A 120 13.84 26.01 -3.04
C SER A 120 12.88 26.85 -2.19
N ASN A 121 12.13 26.22 -1.28
CA ASN A 121 11.22 26.93 -0.39
C ASN A 121 11.98 27.79 0.62
N ALA A 122 13.06 27.26 1.21
CA ALA A 122 13.89 28.02 2.14
C ALA A 122 14.55 29.26 1.49
N ILE A 123 14.97 29.14 0.22
CA ILE A 123 15.50 30.28 -0.55
C ILE A 123 14.39 31.28 -0.88
N ASN A 124 13.21 30.81 -1.30
CA ASN A 124 12.07 31.66 -1.60
C ASN A 124 11.57 32.42 -0.36
N GLU A 125 11.51 31.79 0.80
CA GLU A 125 11.16 32.44 2.08
C GLU A 125 12.13 33.58 2.40
N LYS A 126 13.44 33.32 2.30
CA LYS A 126 14.47 34.35 2.52
C LYS A 126 14.35 35.51 1.51
N GLN A 127 14.02 35.21 0.26
CA GLN A 127 13.79 36.25 -0.76
C GLN A 127 12.52 37.06 -0.46
N GLN A 128 11.44 36.42 -0.02
CA GLN A 128 10.21 37.08 0.41
C GLN A 128 10.43 37.97 1.63
N GLU A 129 11.19 37.50 2.63
CA GLU A 129 11.57 38.34 3.79
C GLU A 129 12.32 39.59 3.36
N LEU A 130 13.27 39.45 2.41
CA LEU A 130 14.05 40.59 1.93
C LEU A 130 13.18 41.60 1.16
N ILE A 131 12.23 41.11 0.35
CA ILE A 131 11.25 41.96 -0.34
C ILE A 131 10.35 42.67 0.68
N GLN A 132 9.90 41.98 1.72
CA GLN A 132 9.06 42.55 2.78
C GLN A 132 9.79 43.66 3.54
N GLN A 133 11.04 43.44 3.94
CA GLN A 133 11.88 44.45 4.58
C GLN A 133 12.10 45.67 3.67
N GLN A 134 12.30 45.46 2.37
CA GLN A 134 12.41 46.56 1.42
C GLN A 134 11.09 47.34 1.29
N ALA A 135 9.95 46.66 1.25
CA ALA A 135 8.65 47.31 1.21
C ALA A 135 8.37 48.14 2.47
N GLU A 136 8.73 47.63 3.65
CA GLU A 136 8.64 48.37 4.92
C GLU A 136 9.52 49.61 4.90
N ARG A 137 10.78 49.49 4.46
CA ARG A 137 11.68 50.64 4.33
C ARG A 137 11.18 51.69 3.34
N ILE A 138 10.58 51.27 2.23
CA ILE A 138 9.94 52.18 1.27
C ILE A 138 8.75 52.88 1.91
N ASN A 139 7.92 52.17 2.67
CA ASN A 139 6.78 52.76 3.38
C ASN A 139 7.22 53.78 4.44
N GLU A 140 8.25 53.46 5.22
CA GLU A 140 8.85 54.39 6.17
C GLU A 140 9.40 55.63 5.47
N MET A 141 10.17 55.43 4.39
CA MET A 141 10.72 56.53 3.59
C MET A 141 9.62 57.39 2.99
N THR A 142 8.55 56.77 2.51
CA THR A 142 7.37 57.47 1.98
C THR A 142 6.72 58.34 3.05
N SER A 143 6.56 57.82 4.28
CA SER A 143 6.03 58.57 5.41
C SER A 143 6.91 59.76 5.79
N ILE A 144 8.23 59.55 5.84
CA ILE A 144 9.21 60.63 6.10
C ILE A 144 9.15 61.69 5.00
N MET A 145 9.09 61.27 3.73
CA MET A 145 9.01 62.16 2.59
C MET A 145 7.73 63.00 2.60
N TYR A 146 6.57 62.39 2.87
CA TYR A 146 5.31 63.13 3.04
C TYR A 146 5.40 64.15 4.17
N LYS A 147 6.00 63.78 5.31
CA LYS A 147 6.19 64.70 6.42
C LYS A 147 7.12 65.86 6.05
N ALA A 148 8.22 65.59 5.34
CA ALA A 148 9.15 66.62 4.88
C ALA A 148 8.48 67.60 3.90
N VAL A 149 7.72 67.10 2.92
CA VAL A 149 6.97 67.94 1.97
C VAL A 149 5.95 68.82 2.71
N ASN A 150 5.20 68.26 3.65
CA ASN A 150 4.22 69.04 4.42
C ASN A 150 4.87 70.12 5.30
N MET A 151 6.07 69.85 5.85
CA MET A 151 6.82 70.84 6.62
C MET A 151 7.34 71.96 5.71
N ASP A 152 7.86 71.61 4.54
CA ASP A 152 8.35 72.57 3.54
C ASP A 152 7.21 73.45 2.98
N GLU A 153 6.05 72.87 2.69
CA GLU A 153 4.84 73.62 2.32
C GLU A 153 4.38 74.59 3.41
N PHE A 154 4.55 74.24 4.69
CA PHE A 154 4.17 75.12 5.79
C PHE A 154 5.14 76.29 5.94
N ASP A 155 6.44 76.05 5.80
CA ASP A 155 7.44 77.10 5.92
C ASP A 155 7.40 78.05 4.70
N THR A 156 7.25 77.53 3.48
CA THR A 156 7.01 78.35 2.28
C THR A 156 5.77 79.23 2.41
N ARG A 157 4.64 78.72 2.93
CA ARG A 157 3.43 79.53 3.19
C ARG A 157 3.70 80.68 4.18
N LYS A 158 4.47 80.45 5.25
CA LYS A 158 4.83 81.53 6.19
C LYS A 158 5.70 82.59 5.53
N GLU A 159 6.65 82.17 4.70
CA GLU A 159 7.50 83.09 3.94
C GLU A 159 6.68 83.93 2.97
N GLU A 160 5.73 83.33 2.26
CA GLU A 160 4.79 84.03 1.38
C GLU A 160 3.91 85.02 2.15
N GLU A 161 3.36 84.62 3.30
CA GLU A 161 2.56 85.51 4.17
C GLU A 161 3.40 86.70 4.66
N LEU A 162 4.63 86.46 5.10
CA LEU A 162 5.54 87.51 5.56
C LEU A 162 5.88 88.47 4.41
N TYR A 163 6.18 87.93 3.24
CA TYR A 163 6.44 88.70 2.03
C TYR A 163 5.26 89.59 1.65
N GLN A 164 4.03 89.05 1.68
CA GLN A 164 2.82 89.83 1.43
C GLN A 164 2.58 90.93 2.47
N ARG A 165 2.79 90.64 3.77
CA ARG A 165 2.71 91.66 4.83
C ARG A 165 3.68 92.81 4.59
N LEU A 166 4.95 92.48 4.32
CA LEU A 166 5.99 93.47 3.99
C LEU A 166 5.63 94.31 2.76
N ILE A 167 5.03 93.71 1.72
CA ILE A 167 4.53 94.46 0.56
C ILE A 167 3.43 95.44 0.96
N THR A 168 2.43 94.99 1.72
CA THR A 168 1.32 95.86 2.15
C THR A 168 1.80 96.99 3.06
N GLU A 169 2.76 96.70 3.95
CA GLU A 169 3.38 97.69 4.81
C GLU A 169 4.21 98.68 4.00
N ASN A 170 5.07 98.22 3.08
CA ASN A 170 5.83 99.11 2.19
C ASN A 170 4.89 99.99 1.36
N LYS A 171 3.80 99.43 0.86
CA LYS A 171 2.78 100.19 0.13
C LYS A 171 2.16 101.26 1.01
N GLY A 172 1.75 100.91 2.24
CA GLY A 172 1.20 101.87 3.20
C GLY A 172 2.23 102.95 3.63
N LEU A 173 3.48 102.57 3.87
CA LEU A 173 4.58 103.50 4.18
C LEU A 173 4.83 104.48 3.01
N ARG A 174 4.79 103.99 1.77
CA ARG A 174 4.88 104.84 0.56
C ARG A 174 3.69 105.77 0.43
N GLU A 175 2.47 105.29 0.68
CA GLU A 175 1.26 106.11 0.68
C GLU A 175 1.32 107.19 1.77
N MET A 176 1.78 106.87 2.98
CA MET A 176 2.01 107.85 4.05
C MET A 176 3.10 108.86 3.67
N LEU A 177 4.18 108.42 3.03
CA LEU A 177 5.24 109.31 2.54
C LEU A 177 4.71 110.23 1.42
N ASP A 178 3.87 109.73 0.53
CA ASP A 178 3.22 110.51 -0.51
C ASP A 178 2.21 111.52 0.08
N LEU A 179 1.41 111.12 1.07
CA LEU A 179 0.54 112.04 1.82
C LEU A 179 1.35 113.10 2.57
N SER A 180 2.47 112.72 3.19
CA SER A 180 3.41 113.64 3.85
C SER A 180 4.01 114.63 2.85
N ARG A 181 4.39 114.20 1.64
CA ARG A 181 4.85 115.10 0.56
C ARG A 181 3.75 116.03 0.03
N ARG A 182 2.48 115.57 0.01
CA ARG A 182 1.35 116.34 -0.55
C ARG A 182 0.70 117.30 0.45
N TYR A 183 0.71 116.96 1.75
CA TYR A 183 -0.03 117.67 2.80
C TYR A 183 0.83 118.03 4.03
N GLY A 184 2.04 117.51 4.14
CA GLY A 184 2.99 117.92 5.16
C GLY A 184 3.63 119.25 4.78
N SER A 185 3.70 120.16 5.75
CA SER A 185 4.57 121.33 5.69
C SER A 185 6.02 120.85 5.84
N ASP A 186 6.60 120.29 4.78
CA ASP A 186 8.03 120.06 4.73
C ASP A 186 8.64 120.47 3.39
N ARG A 187 9.71 121.24 3.53
CA ARG A 187 10.36 122.06 2.52
C ARG A 187 11.31 121.17 1.71
N PRO A 188 11.37 121.27 0.37
CA PRO A 188 12.28 120.42 -0.39
C PRO A 188 13.72 120.87 -0.19
N CYS A 189 14.58 119.95 0.25
CA CYS A 189 16.02 120.10 0.11
C CYS A 189 16.62 118.77 -0.37
N VAL A 190 17.18 118.80 -1.57
CA VAL A 190 17.94 117.73 -2.26
C VAL A 190 19.02 118.49 -3.06
N PRO A 191 20.25 117.97 -3.32
CA PRO A 191 21.16 117.05 -2.61
C PRO A 191 22.61 117.65 -2.51
N PRO A 192 23.69 116.87 -2.24
CA PRO A 192 24.36 116.14 -3.32
C PRO A 192 24.71 114.68 -3.01
N THR A 193 24.66 113.91 -4.09
CA THR A 193 25.24 112.60 -4.37
C THR A 193 26.70 112.46 -3.95
N GLU A 194 27.02 111.38 -3.23
CA GLU A 194 28.33 110.73 -3.31
C GLU A 194 28.13 109.26 -3.64
N ASP A 195 28.62 108.87 -4.81
CA ASP A 195 28.82 107.49 -5.23
C ASP A 195 29.74 106.81 -4.21
N LYS A 196 29.26 105.73 -3.59
CA LYS A 196 30.13 104.73 -2.99
C LYS A 196 29.92 103.43 -3.73
N ASP A 197 31.00 103.03 -4.39
CA ASP A 197 31.09 101.84 -5.22
C ASP A 197 30.57 100.59 -4.50
N VAL A 198 29.71 99.90 -5.23
CA VAL A 198 29.25 98.55 -4.96
C VAL A 198 30.41 97.60 -5.22
N GLN A 199 30.97 96.99 -4.18
CA GLN A 199 31.84 95.83 -4.31
C GLN A 199 31.00 94.57 -4.20
N THR A 200 30.58 94.03 -5.35
CA THR A 200 30.12 92.65 -5.47
C THR A 200 31.35 91.74 -5.41
N ASP A 201 31.51 90.98 -4.32
CA ASP A 201 32.28 89.74 -4.38
C ASP A 201 31.30 88.57 -4.54
N GLY A 202 31.40 87.92 -5.70
CA GLY A 202 30.68 86.69 -6.02
C GLY A 202 31.27 85.47 -5.31
N PRO A 203 30.57 84.32 -5.35
CA PRO A 203 30.92 83.15 -4.56
C PRO A 203 32.11 82.40 -5.17
N PRO A 204 33.01 81.80 -4.37
CA PRO A 204 33.97 80.84 -4.90
C PRO A 204 33.25 79.52 -5.19
N LEU A 205 33.34 79.12 -6.46
CA LEU A 205 33.00 77.81 -6.98
C LEU A 205 33.84 76.70 -6.34
N SER A 206 33.19 75.54 -6.21
CA SER A 206 33.74 74.21 -5.93
C SER A 206 34.90 73.81 -6.86
N GLY A 207 35.85 73.02 -6.33
CA GLY A 207 36.74 72.19 -7.14
C GLY A 207 37.88 71.51 -6.39
N ALA A 208 37.63 70.31 -5.86
CA ALA A 208 38.49 69.10 -5.89
C ALA A 208 37.93 68.03 -4.93
#